data_AF-A0A7U9NH15-F1
#
_entry.id   AF-A0A7U9NH15-F1
#
_cell.length_a   1.000
_cell.length_b   1.000
_cell.length_c   1.000
_cell.angle_alpha   90.00
_cell.angle_beta   90.00
_cell.angle_gamma   90.00
#
_symmetry.space_group_name_H-M   'P 1'
#
loop_
_entity.id
_entity.type
_entity.pdbx_description
1 polymer ?
#
loop_
_entity_poly.entity_id
_entity_poly.type
_entity_poly.pdbx_seq_one_letter_code
_entity_poly.pdbx_strand_id
1 'polypeptide(L)'
;MAAEGSSYIERAYERLTEISADDSKRLEYEAREKAIRDHTYLMNYNLQKGLEEGRKEGMEQGIKALVKFCREYACTREETCSRLIQNFSISLEEAEEYLEKYWPAEV
;
A
#
# COMPACT_ATOMS: atom_id res chain seq x y z
N MET A 1 -12.19 34.24 -42.46
CA MET A 1 -12.72 32.86 -42.45
C MET A 1 -11.59 31.95 -41.98
N ALA A 2 -11.90 31.06 -41.05
CA ALA A 2 -10.94 30.24 -40.32
C ALA A 2 -10.06 29.42 -41.27
N ALA A 3 -8.79 29.25 -40.85
CA ALA A 3 -7.72 28.58 -41.56
C ALA A 3 -8.20 27.38 -42.38
N GLU A 4 -7.93 27.40 -43.69
CA GLU A 4 -7.81 26.17 -44.48
C GLU A 4 -6.79 25.30 -43.75
N GLY A 5 -7.29 24.34 -42.96
CA GLY A 5 -6.48 23.38 -42.26
C GLY A 5 -5.66 22.66 -43.32
N SER A 6 -4.35 22.90 -43.30
CA SER A 6 -3.35 22.29 -44.17
C SER A 6 -3.78 20.89 -44.62
N SER A 7 -3.89 20.65 -45.93
CA SER A 7 -4.25 19.33 -46.53
C SER A 7 -3.51 18.15 -45.88
N TYR A 8 -2.34 18.40 -45.29
CA TYR A 8 -1.57 17.44 -44.51
C TYR A 8 -2.23 17.03 -43.17
N ILE A 9 -2.88 17.96 -42.48
CA ILE A 9 -3.63 17.71 -41.24
C ILE A 9 -4.86 16.84 -41.56
N GLU A 10 -5.60 17.16 -42.62
CA GLU A 10 -6.77 16.40 -43.05
C GLU A 10 -6.40 14.95 -43.43
N ARG A 11 -5.34 14.76 -44.24
CA ARG A 11 -4.79 13.44 -44.57
C ARG A 11 -4.30 12.66 -43.34
N ALA A 12 -3.76 13.35 -42.33
CA ALA A 12 -3.36 12.71 -41.09
C ALA A 12 -4.57 12.19 -40.29
N TYR A 13 -5.67 12.95 -40.26
CA TYR A 13 -6.93 12.52 -39.63
C TYR A 13 -7.59 11.36 -40.38
N GLU A 14 -7.65 11.40 -41.71
CA GLU A 14 -8.16 10.27 -42.52
C GLU A 14 -7.36 9.00 -42.28
N ARG A 15 -6.01 9.11 -42.28
CA ARG A 15 -5.14 7.96 -42.04
C ARG A 15 -5.27 7.42 -40.62
N LEU A 16 -5.43 8.28 -39.62
CA LEU A 16 -5.73 7.89 -38.24
C LEU A 16 -7.08 7.16 -38.15
N THR A 17 -8.08 7.63 -38.90
CA THR A 17 -9.42 7.02 -38.95
C THR A 17 -9.39 5.65 -39.62
N GLU A 18 -8.59 5.47 -40.68
CA GLU A 18 -8.36 4.15 -41.30
C GLU A 18 -7.63 3.18 -40.36
N ILE A 19 -6.60 3.64 -39.65
CA ILE A 19 -5.83 2.81 -38.71
C ILE A 19 -6.68 2.44 -37.48
N SER A 20 -7.58 3.32 -37.03
CA SER A 20 -8.50 3.03 -35.92
C SER A 20 -9.71 2.19 -36.33
N ALA A 21 -10.05 2.17 -37.63
CA ALA A 21 -11.07 1.32 -38.23
C ALA A 21 -10.58 -0.13 -38.49
N ASP A 22 -9.27 -0.38 -38.43
CA ASP A 22 -8.73 -1.74 -38.41
C ASP A 22 -8.93 -2.36 -37.02
N ASP A 23 -10.01 -3.14 -36.89
CA ASP A 23 -10.44 -3.78 -35.64
C ASP A 23 -9.31 -4.55 -34.95
N SER A 24 -8.35 -5.11 -35.70
CA SER A 24 -7.19 -5.82 -35.13
C SER A 24 -6.26 -4.87 -34.38
N LYS A 25 -5.97 -3.70 -34.96
CA LYS A 25 -5.11 -2.68 -34.33
C LYS A 25 -5.78 -2.03 -33.12
N ARG A 26 -7.10 -1.82 -33.19
CA ARG A 26 -7.87 -1.34 -32.03
C ARG A 26 -7.82 -2.35 -30.88
N LEU A 27 -8.02 -3.64 -31.17
CA LEU A 27 -7.96 -4.68 -30.15
C LEU A 27 -6.57 -4.80 -29.51
N GLU A 28 -5.50 -4.73 -30.30
CA GLU A 28 -4.11 -4.70 -29.82
C GLU A 28 -3.87 -3.50 -28.88
N TYR A 29 -4.36 -2.32 -29.27
CA TYR A 29 -4.24 -1.11 -28.46
C TYR A 29 -5.00 -1.24 -27.13
N GLU A 30 -6.24 -1.71 -27.16
CA GLU A 30 -7.05 -1.91 -25.96
C GLU A 30 -6.43 -2.94 -25.01
N ALA A 31 -5.92 -4.06 -25.55
CA ALA A 31 -5.23 -5.08 -24.77
C ALA A 31 -3.97 -4.52 -24.10
N ARG A 32 -3.20 -3.69 -24.83
CA ARG A 32 -2.02 -3.01 -24.28
C ARG A 32 -2.39 -2.03 -23.17
N GLU A 33 -3.38 -1.17 -23.40
CA GLU A 33 -3.86 -0.21 -22.39
C GLU A 33 -4.37 -0.94 -21.14
N LYS A 34 -5.11 -2.04 -21.33
CA LYS A 34 -5.53 -2.90 -20.22
C LYS A 34 -4.33 -3.45 -19.46
N ALA A 35 -3.31 -3.98 -20.15
CA ALA A 35 -2.11 -4.50 -19.51
C ALA A 35 -1.35 -3.43 -18.72
N ILE A 36 -1.25 -2.21 -19.25
CA ILE A 36 -0.60 -1.08 -18.55
C ILE A 36 -1.39 -0.71 -17.30
N ARG A 37 -2.72 -0.64 -17.38
CA ARG A 37 -3.59 -0.36 -16.22
C ARG A 37 -3.47 -1.43 -15.15
N ASP A 38 -3.55 -2.70 -15.54
CA ASP A 38 -3.45 -3.84 -14.63
C ASP A 38 -2.08 -3.84 -13.94
N HIS A 39 -0.99 -3.63 -14.70
CA HIS A 39 0.36 -3.53 -14.13
C HIS A 39 0.50 -2.37 -13.14
N THR A 40 0.02 -1.19 -13.52
CA THR A 40 0.08 0.01 -12.67
C THR A 40 -0.71 -0.20 -11.38
N TYR A 41 -1.90 -0.79 -11.49
CA TYR A 41 -2.72 -1.15 -10.34
C TYR A 41 -1.99 -2.13 -9.41
N LEU A 42 -1.45 -3.23 -9.95
CA LEU A 42 -0.73 -4.23 -9.16
C LEU A 42 0.50 -3.65 -8.47
N MET A 43 1.27 -2.79 -9.14
CA MET A 43 2.44 -2.13 -8.52
C MET A 43 2.04 -1.21 -7.37
N ASN A 44 1.02 -0.37 -7.57
CA ASN A 44 0.55 0.52 -6.53
C ASN A 44 -0.06 -0.25 -5.36
N TYR A 45 -0.89 -1.26 -5.64
CA TYR A 45 -1.51 -2.10 -4.63
C TYR A 45 -0.46 -2.84 -3.79
N ASN A 46 0.52 -3.49 -4.44
CA ASN A 46 1.56 -4.23 -3.73
C ASN A 46 2.46 -3.32 -2.90
N LEU A 47 2.80 -2.12 -3.42
CA LEU A 47 3.56 -1.14 -2.65
C LEU A 47 2.80 -0.69 -1.40
N GLN A 48 1.53 -0.31 -1.55
CA GLN A 48 0.70 0.11 -0.42
C GLN A 48 0.53 -1.01 0.61
N LYS A 49 0.24 -2.22 0.15
CA LYS A 49 0.11 -3.40 1.00
C LYS A 49 1.40 -3.70 1.75
N GLY A 50 2.55 -3.67 1.06
CA GLY A 50 3.86 -3.89 1.68
C GLY A 50 4.21 -2.81 2.71
N LEU A 51 3.85 -1.54 2.47
CA LEU A 51 4.03 -0.47 3.46
C LEU A 51 3.12 -0.66 4.68
N GLU A 52 1.87 -1.09 4.48
CA GLU A 52 0.95 -1.36 5.58
C GLU A 52 1.41 -2.55 6.43
N GLU A 53 1.77 -3.66 5.79
CA GLU A 53 2.32 -4.85 6.44
C GLU A 53 3.62 -4.52 7.17
N GLY A 54 4.56 -3.83 6.53
CA GLY A 54 5.82 -3.41 7.15
C GLY A 54 5.62 -2.48 8.36
N ARG A 55 4.62 -1.58 8.32
CA ARG A 55 4.27 -0.75 9.48
C ARG A 55 3.70 -1.58 10.63
N LYS A 56 2.83 -2.54 10.32
CA LYS A 56 2.26 -3.47 11.32
C LYS A 56 3.35 -4.33 11.97
N GLU A 57 4.22 -4.94 11.16
CA GLU A 57 5.34 -5.73 11.66
C GLU A 57 6.32 -4.89 12.49
N GLY A 58 6.68 -3.68 12.03
CA GLY A 58 7.57 -2.80 12.77
C GLY A 58 6.98 -2.34 14.12
N MET A 59 5.68 -2.06 14.16
CA MET A 59 4.96 -1.75 15.39
C MET A 59 4.98 -2.93 16.37
N GLU A 60 4.67 -4.14 15.89
CA GLU A 60 4.70 -5.35 16.72
C GLU A 60 6.10 -5.66 17.25
N GLN A 61 7.13 -5.52 16.41
CA GLN A 61 8.54 -5.67 16.83
C GLN A 61 8.93 -4.65 17.91
N GLY A 62 8.51 -3.39 17.75
CA GLY A 62 8.74 -2.33 18.73
C GLY A 62 8.05 -2.60 20.06
N ILE A 63 6.80 -3.05 20.04
CA ILE A 63 6.03 -3.44 21.23
C ILE A 63 6.72 -4.59 21.95
N LYS A 64 7.09 -5.65 21.22
CA LYS A 64 7.80 -6.81 21.78
C LYS A 64 9.12 -6.41 22.43
N ALA A 65 9.88 -5.51 21.78
CA ALA A 65 11.13 -4.99 22.32
C ALA A 65 10.91 -4.18 23.61
N LEU A 66 9.89 -3.32 23.64
CA LEU A 66 9.54 -2.55 24.85
C LEU A 66 9.13 -3.47 26.00
N VAL A 67 8.26 -4.44 25.73
CA VAL A 67 7.82 -5.43 26.73
C VAL A 67 9.02 -6.18 27.31
N LYS A 68 9.93 -6.66 26.46
CA LYS A 68 11.16 -7.33 26.88
C LYS A 68 12.04 -6.41 27.75
N PHE A 69 12.24 -5.17 27.32
CA PHE A 69 13.01 -4.18 28.07
C PHE A 69 12.39 -3.90 29.45
N CYS A 70 11.09 -3.64 29.52
CA CYS A 70 10.38 -3.41 30.78
C CYS A 70 10.53 -4.59 31.74
N ARG A 71 10.49 -5.82 31.23
CA ARG A 71 10.72 -7.03 32.03
C ARG A 71 12.16 -7.13 32.55
N GLU A 72 13.15 -6.87 31.69
CA GLU A 72 14.57 -6.93 32.07
C GLU A 72 14.94 -5.89 33.14
N TYR A 73 14.29 -4.73 33.12
CA TYR A 73 14.53 -3.62 34.05
C TYR A 73 13.46 -3.51 35.15
N ALA A 74 12.77 -4.62 35.46
CA ALA A 74 11.87 -4.78 36.60
C ALA A 74 10.67 -3.80 36.67
N CYS A 75 10.17 -3.33 35.52
CA CYS A 75 8.87 -2.66 35.47
C CYS A 75 7.75 -3.66 35.75
N THR A 76 6.66 -3.20 36.36
CA THR A 76 5.48 -4.04 36.55
C THR A 76 4.71 -4.21 35.23
N ARG A 77 3.83 -5.21 35.18
CA ARG A 77 2.94 -5.43 34.03
C ARG A 77 2.04 -4.21 33.79
N GLU A 78 1.53 -3.59 34.85
CA GLU A 78 0.66 -2.39 34.79
C GLU A 78 1.42 -1.16 34.26
N GLU A 79 2.66 -0.95 34.70
CA GLU A 79 3.53 0.12 34.19
C GLU A 79 3.84 -0.08 32.71
N THR A 80 4.09 -1.34 32.32
CA THR A 80 4.34 -1.69 30.92
C THR A 80 3.10 -1.45 30.06
N CYS A 81 1.90 -1.81 30.54
CA CYS A 81 0.62 -1.52 29.88
C CYS A 81 0.44 -0.03 29.62
N SER A 82 0.66 0.80 30.65
CA SER A 82 0.60 2.26 30.54
C SER A 82 1.59 2.82 29.51
N ARG A 83 2.81 2.27 29.48
CA ARG A 83 3.84 2.67 28.49
C ARG A 83 3.47 2.25 27.07
N LEU A 84 2.83 1.10 26.88
CA LEU A 84 2.38 0.65 25.57
C LEU A 84 1.32 1.58 25.00
N ILE A 85 0.29 1.90 25.79
CA ILE A 85 -0.77 2.84 25.42
C ILE A 85 -0.18 4.21 25.06
N GLN A 86 0.74 4.73 25.88
CA GLN A 86 1.35 6.04 25.65
C GLN A 86 2.28 6.10 24.42
N ASN A 87 3.16 5.11 24.25
CA ASN A 87 4.19 5.15 23.20
C ASN A 87 3.65 4.71 21.82
N PHE A 88 2.65 3.83 21.79
CA PHE A 88 2.11 3.29 20.55
C PHE A 88 0.71 3.82 20.21
N SER A 89 0.11 4.64 21.08
CA SER A 89 -1.24 5.20 20.88
C SER A 89 -2.31 4.13 20.62
N ILE A 90 -2.17 2.98 21.27
CA ILE A 90 -3.10 1.84 21.20
C ILE A 90 -4.10 1.87 22.35
N SER A 91 -5.21 1.17 22.19
CA SER A 91 -6.20 1.04 23.25
C SER A 91 -5.68 0.18 24.42
N LEU A 92 -6.38 0.25 25.56
CA LEU A 92 -6.10 -0.63 26.69
C LEU A 92 -6.27 -2.10 26.31
N GLU A 93 -7.33 -2.42 25.55
CA GLU A 93 -7.62 -3.78 25.09
C GLU A 93 -6.48 -4.32 24.22
N GLU A 94 -6.01 -3.53 23.25
CA GLU A 94 -4.88 -3.90 22.39
C GLU A 94 -3.58 -4.07 23.19
N ALA A 95 -3.32 -3.18 24.15
CA ALA A 95 -2.14 -3.28 25.00
C ALA A 95 -2.16 -4.56 25.85
N GLU A 96 -3.32 -4.94 26.38
CA GLU A 96 -3.50 -6.18 27.13
C GLU A 96 -3.28 -7.42 26.26
N GLU A 97 -3.80 -7.46 25.03
CA GLU A 97 -3.53 -8.55 24.07
C GLU A 97 -2.03 -8.73 23.82
N TYR A 98 -1.28 -7.63 23.63
CA TYR A 98 0.17 -7.69 23.47
C TYR A 98 0.89 -8.17 24.71
N LEU A 99 0.44 -7.77 25.90
CA LEU A 99 0.99 -8.26 27.16
C LEU A 99 0.70 -9.74 27.36
N GLU A 100 -0.50 -10.23 27.06
CA GLU A 100 -0.80 -11.67 27.09
C GLU A 100 0.13 -12.46 26.14
N LYS A 101 0.39 -11.91 24.95
CA LYS A 101 1.25 -12.54 23.95
C LYS A 101 2.73 -12.54 24.32
N TYR A 102 3.23 -11.46 24.92
CA TYR A 102 4.67 -11.21 25.07
C TYR A 102 5.18 -11.13 26.51
N TRP A 103 4.29 -11.16 27.51
CA TRP A 103 4.62 -11.21 28.93
C TRP A 103 4.38 -12.64 29.47
N PRO A 104 5.31 -13.58 29.26
CA PRO A 104 5.10 -14.96 29.68
C PRO A 104 4.91 -15.03 31.20
N ALA A 105 3.92 -15.81 31.64
CA ALA A 105 3.79 -16.19 33.04
C ALA A 105 5.06 -16.92 33.47
N GLU A 106 5.59 -16.59 34.65
CA GLU A 106 6.69 -17.34 35.25
C GLU A 106 6.30 -18.83 35.33
N VAL A 107 7.11 -19.70 34.73
CA VAL A 107 7.04 -21.16 34.88
C VAL A 107 8.03 -21.57 35.96
#